data_AF-A0A918K4Q7-F1
#
_entry.id   AF-A0A918K4Q7-F1
#
_cell.length_a   1.000
_cell.length_b   1.000
_cell.length_c   1.000
_cell.angle_alpha   90.00
_cell.angle_beta   90.00
_cell.angle_gamma   90.00
#
_symmetry.space_group_name_H-M   'P 1'
#
loop_
_entity.id
_entity.type
_entity.pdbx_description
1 polymer ?
#
loop_
_entity_poly.entity_id
_entity_poly.type
_entity_poly.pdbx_seq_one_letter_code
_entity_poly.pdbx_strand_id
1 'polypeptide(L)'
;MRHAAGLADPVVMSDTPVKQQSTAAFHGQAVASFVVAMVATGVGILKLEADTWVRAFLGIAVLYLVTSAFTLAKVVRDRQEAGQIVSRVDQARLEKLLADHDPYEKL
;
A
#
# COMPACT_ATOMS: atom_id res chain seq x y z
N MET A 1 51.03 -16.74 -13.17
CA MET A 1 50.24 -16.68 -11.92
C MET A 1 49.06 -15.76 -12.19
N ARG A 2 47.94 -16.30 -12.72
CA ARG A 2 46.66 -16.50 -12.00
C ARG A 2 46.14 -15.16 -11.41
N HIS A 3 45.28 -14.44 -12.14
CA HIS A 3 43.80 -14.46 -11.99
C HIS A 3 43.32 -14.16 -10.56
N ALA A 4 42.92 -12.91 -10.34
CA ALA A 4 41.83 -12.48 -9.45
C ALA A 4 41.44 -11.06 -9.91
N ALA A 5 40.67 -10.94 -10.98
CA ALA A 5 39.21 -10.84 -10.95
C ALA A 5 38.76 -9.59 -10.18
N GLY A 6 38.20 -8.64 -10.94
CA GLY A 6 37.73 -7.35 -10.46
C GLY A 6 36.89 -7.50 -9.20
N LEU A 7 37.28 -6.72 -8.20
CA LEU A 7 36.52 -6.41 -7.01
C LEU A 7 35.17 -5.86 -7.50
N ALA A 8 34.17 -6.72 -7.57
CA ALA A 8 32.80 -6.29 -7.76
C ALA A 8 32.45 -5.47 -6.52
N ASP A 9 32.53 -4.15 -6.62
CA ASP A 9 31.88 -3.27 -5.66
C ASP A 9 30.42 -3.72 -5.59
N PRO A 10 29.92 -4.22 -4.44
CA PRO A 10 28.50 -4.39 -4.28
C PRO A 10 27.95 -2.98 -4.22
N VAL A 11 27.57 -2.43 -5.38
CA VAL A 11 26.74 -1.23 -5.47
C VAL A 11 25.49 -1.57 -4.67
N VAL A 12 25.47 -1.10 -3.42
CA VAL A 12 24.31 -1.18 -2.54
C VAL A 12 23.23 -0.41 -3.26
N MET A 13 22.31 -1.14 -3.91
CA MET A 13 21.16 -0.56 -4.57
C MET A 13 20.28 0.04 -3.47
N SER A 14 20.49 1.33 -3.19
CA SER A 14 19.60 2.10 -2.34
C SER A 14 18.27 2.22 -3.10
N ASP A 15 17.37 1.26 -2.90
CA ASP A 15 15.97 1.36 -3.29
C ASP A 15 15.37 2.52 -2.51
N THR A 16 15.52 3.72 -3.06
CA THR A 16 14.95 4.92 -2.48
C THR A 16 13.44 4.77 -2.66
N PRO A 17 12.65 4.59 -1.60
CA PRO A 17 11.24 4.32 -1.76
C PRO A 17 10.60 5.57 -2.36
N VAL A 18 10.23 5.49 -3.65
CA VAL A 18 9.50 6.53 -4.36
C VAL A 18 8.16 6.69 -3.64
N LYS A 19 8.06 7.72 -2.79
CA LYS A 19 6.84 8.03 -2.05
C LYS A 19 5.80 8.53 -3.04
N GLN A 20 4.99 7.63 -3.57
CA GLN A 20 3.95 7.93 -4.52
C GLN A 20 2.82 8.71 -3.81
N GLN A 21 2.90 10.03 -3.82
CA GLN A 21 1.86 10.90 -3.26
C GLN A 21 0.77 11.11 -4.31
N SER A 22 -0.44 10.64 -4.02
CA SER A 22 -1.63 11.01 -4.78
C SER A 22 -2.00 12.47 -4.49
N THR A 23 -2.18 13.27 -5.53
CA THR A 23 -2.64 14.67 -5.40
C THR A 23 -4.04 14.70 -4.78
N ALA A 24 -4.34 15.71 -3.96
CA ALA A 24 -5.64 15.89 -3.30
C ALA A 24 -6.84 15.83 -4.29
N ALA A 25 -6.65 16.32 -5.52
CA ALA A 25 -7.64 16.24 -6.59
C ALA A 25 -8.01 14.79 -6.98
N PHE A 26 -7.01 13.90 -7.13
CA PHE A 26 -7.26 12.49 -7.47
C PHE A 26 -7.97 11.74 -6.34
N HIS A 27 -7.66 12.08 -5.08
CA HIS A 27 -8.37 11.53 -3.93
C HIS A 27 -9.85 11.95 -3.94
N GLY A 28 -10.13 13.24 -4.14
CA GLY A 28 -11.49 13.75 -4.24
C GLY A 28 -12.29 13.10 -5.38
N GLN A 29 -11.66 12.93 -6.55
CA GLN A 29 -12.27 12.22 -7.68
C GLN A 29 -12.60 10.76 -7.32
N ALA A 30 -11.70 10.03 -6.68
CA ALA A 30 -11.95 8.65 -6.29
C ALA A 30 -13.14 8.52 -5.34
N VAL A 31 -13.25 9.42 -4.35
CA VAL A 31 -14.40 9.47 -3.43
C VAL A 31 -15.69 9.79 -4.18
N ALA A 32 -15.67 10.78 -5.08
CA ALA A 32 -16.83 11.15 -5.88
C ALA A 32 -17.31 9.98 -6.77
N SER A 33 -16.39 9.32 -7.48
CA SER A 33 -16.69 8.15 -8.32
C SER A 33 -17.28 7.00 -7.51
N PHE A 34 -16.75 6.75 -6.31
CA PHE A 34 -17.28 5.73 -5.41
C PHE A 34 -18.72 6.04 -4.98
N VAL A 35 -19.00 7.28 -4.60
CA VAL A 35 -20.36 7.72 -4.21
C VAL A 35 -21.33 7.60 -5.39
N VAL A 36 -20.93 8.03 -6.58
CA VAL A 36 -21.76 7.90 -7.80
C VAL A 36 -22.06 6.44 -8.10
N ALA A 37 -21.07 5.55 -8.02
CA ALA A 37 -21.26 4.12 -8.22
C ALA A 37 -22.20 3.51 -7.17
N MET A 38 -22.03 3.85 -5.89
CA MET A 38 -22.92 3.41 -4.81
C MET A 38 -24.37 3.82 -5.03
N VAL A 39 -24.61 5.07 -5.44
CA VAL A 39 -25.96 5.57 -5.75
C VAL A 39 -26.53 4.85 -6.97
N ALA A 40 -25.75 4.70 -8.05
CA ALA A 40 -26.19 3.99 -9.25
C ALA A 40 -26.57 2.54 -8.96
N THR A 41 -25.78 1.83 -8.16
CA THR A 41 -26.11 0.47 -7.70
C THR A 41 -27.40 0.46 -6.87
N GLY A 42 -27.56 1.39 -5.92
CA GLY A 42 -28.77 1.51 -5.11
C GLY A 42 -30.02 1.77 -5.97
N VAL A 43 -29.95 2.69 -6.93
CA VAL A 43 -31.03 2.95 -7.88
C VAL A 43 -31.33 1.71 -8.73
N GLY A 44 -30.30 0.99 -9.19
CA GLY A 44 -30.45 -0.27 -9.91
C GLY A 44 -31.22 -1.32 -9.12
N ILE A 45 -30.90 -1.50 -7.82
CA ILE A 45 -31.61 -2.41 -6.93
C ILE A 45 -33.07 -1.98 -6.74
N LEU A 46 -33.35 -0.68 -6.59
CA LEU A 46 -34.71 -0.16 -6.44
C LEU A 46 -35.57 -0.33 -7.70
N LYS A 47 -34.94 -0.23 -8.89
CA LYS A 47 -35.61 -0.37 -10.19
C LYS A 47 -35.70 -1.81 -10.69
N LEU A 48 -34.96 -2.73 -10.08
CA LEU A 48 -34.97 -4.15 -10.43
C LEU A 48 -36.35 -4.76 -10.22
N GLU A 49 -36.94 -5.39 -11.23
CA GLU A 49 -38.16 -6.20 -11.10
C GLU A 49 -37.85 -7.49 -10.32
N ALA A 50 -37.95 -7.41 -8.99
CA ALA A 50 -37.69 -8.50 -8.08
C ALA A 50 -38.49 -8.29 -6.79
N ASP A 51 -38.71 -9.38 -6.05
CA ASP A 51 -39.35 -9.34 -4.74
C ASP A 51 -38.59 -8.43 -3.76
N THR A 52 -39.35 -7.80 -2.87
CA THR A 52 -38.81 -6.90 -1.83
C THR A 52 -37.74 -7.58 -0.98
N TRP A 53 -37.90 -8.87 -0.69
CA TRP A 53 -36.92 -9.66 0.05
C TRP A 53 -35.58 -9.79 -0.70
N VAL A 54 -35.63 -10.05 -2.01
CA VAL A 54 -34.42 -10.15 -2.86
C VAL A 54 -33.71 -8.80 -2.92
N ARG A 55 -34.45 -7.69 -3.08
CA ARG A 55 -33.89 -6.34 -3.05
C ARG A 55 -33.22 -6.03 -1.72
N ALA A 56 -33.83 -6.40 -0.60
CA ALA A 56 -33.25 -6.21 0.73
C ALA A 56 -31.97 -7.02 0.93
N PHE A 57 -31.96 -8.29 0.50
CA PHE A 57 -30.77 -9.14 0.52
C PHE A 57 -29.62 -8.52 -0.29
N LEU A 58 -29.89 -8.04 -1.50
CA LEU A 58 -28.89 -7.35 -2.33
C LEU A 58 -28.39 -6.07 -1.67
N GLY A 59 -29.26 -5.30 -1.03
CA GLY A 59 -28.87 -4.11 -0.27
C GLY A 59 -27.89 -4.44 0.86
N ILE A 60 -28.19 -5.45 1.68
CA ILE A 60 -27.30 -5.91 2.75
C ILE A 60 -25.99 -6.45 2.19
N ALA A 61 -26.06 -7.24 1.11
CA ALA A 61 -24.87 -7.80 0.46
C ALA A 61 -23.92 -6.70 -0.04
N VAL A 62 -24.44 -5.65 -0.69
CA VAL A 62 -23.64 -4.50 -1.14
C VAL A 62 -23.01 -3.77 0.05
N LEU A 63 -23.80 -3.47 1.09
CA LEU A 63 -23.29 -2.77 2.29
C LEU A 63 -22.18 -3.56 2.99
N TYR A 64 -22.35 -4.87 3.15
CA TYR A 64 -21.36 -5.74 3.78
C TYR A 64 -20.11 -5.91 2.90
N LEU A 65 -20.28 -6.08 1.59
CA LEU A 65 -19.17 -6.17 0.63
C LEU A 65 -18.31 -4.90 0.66
N VAL A 66 -18.93 -3.72 0.62
CA VAL A 66 -18.24 -2.43 0.71
C VAL A 66 -17.49 -2.29 2.03
N THR A 67 -18.14 -2.62 3.14
CA THR A 67 -17.54 -2.54 4.48
C THR A 67 -16.32 -3.45 4.60
N SER A 68 -16.45 -4.71 4.16
CA SER A 68 -15.35 -5.69 4.19
C SER A 68 -14.22 -5.33 3.24
N ALA A 69 -14.51 -4.78 2.06
CA ALA A 69 -13.49 -4.28 1.13
C ALA A 69 -12.67 -3.14 1.73
N PHE A 70 -13.30 -2.18 2.41
CA PHE A 70 -12.58 -1.10 3.10
C PHE A 70 -11.75 -1.61 4.28
N THR A 71 -12.25 -2.58 5.04
CA THR A 71 -11.49 -3.22 6.12
C THR A 71 -10.26 -3.93 5.55
N LEU A 72 -10.43 -4.70 4.48
CA LEU A 72 -9.32 -5.36 3.80
C LEU A 72 -8.30 -4.35 3.26
N ALA A 73 -8.76 -3.25 2.65
CA ALA A 73 -7.89 -2.19 2.15
C ALA A 73 -7.06 -1.55 3.28
N LYS A 74 -7.66 -1.33 4.46
CA LYS A 74 -6.92 -0.88 5.66
C LYS A 74 -5.88 -1.91 6.06
N VAL A 75 -6.26 -3.18 6.24
CA VAL A 75 -5.31 -4.24 6.63
C VAL A 75 -4.12 -4.33 5.67
N VAL A 76 -4.37 -4.25 4.36
CA VAL A 76 -3.30 -4.27 3.34
C VAL A 76 -2.39 -3.04 3.48
N ARG A 77 -2.96 -1.85 3.65
CA ARG A 77 -2.21 -0.61 3.86
C ARG A 77 -1.38 -0.65 5.14
N ASP A 78 -1.98 -1.08 6.25
CA ASP A 78 -1.31 -1.19 7.55
C ASP A 78 -0.11 -2.15 7.47
N ARG A 79 -0.24 -3.25 6.72
CA ARG A 79 0.88 -4.17 6.46
C ARG A 79 2.00 -3.55 5.61
N GLN A 80 1.67 -2.74 4.62
CA GLN A 80 2.66 -2.02 3.80
C GLN A 80 3.40 -0.96 4.63
N GLU A 81 2.69 -0.20 5.47
CA GLU A 81 3.27 0.80 6.35
C GLU A 81 4.18 0.15 7.41
N ALA A 82 3.77 -0.96 8.02
CA ALA A 82 4.61 -1.71 8.96
C ALA A 82 5.93 -2.19 8.34
N GLY A 83 5.89 -2.74 7.12
CA GLY A 83 7.09 -3.18 6.41
C GLY A 83 8.07 -2.04 6.10
N GLN A 84 7.55 -0.86 5.72
CA GLN A 84 8.38 0.32 5.47
C GLN A 84 9.06 0.84 6.74
N ILE A 85 8.37 0.81 7.89
CA ILE A 85 8.94 1.26 9.17
C ILE A 85 10.10 0.35 9.61
N VAL A 86 9.91 -0.98 9.53
CA VAL A 86 10.96 -1.95 9.91
C VAL A 86 12.22 -1.74 9.08
N SER A 87 12.08 -1.62 7.75
CA SER A 87 13.21 -1.38 6.86
C SER A 87 14.00 -0.11 7.20
N ARG A 88 13.31 0.99 7.57
CA ARG A 88 13.98 2.24 7.98
C ARG A 88 14.73 2.09 9.30
N VAL A 89 14.19 1.35 10.26
CA VAL A 89 14.85 1.09 11.55
C VAL A 89 16.10 0.23 11.34
N ASP A 90 16.01 -0.79 10.48
CA ASP A 90 17.15 -1.65 10.15
C ASP A 90 18.25 -0.88 9.42
N GLN A 91 17.88 0.00 8.48
CA GLN A 91 18.83 0.92 7.82
C GLN A 91 19.54 1.82 8.83
N ALA A 92 18.81 2.50 9.72
CA ALA A 92 19.41 3.38 10.72
C ALA A 92 20.31 2.61 11.72
N ARG A 93 19.96 1.37 12.05
CA ARG A 93 20.81 0.50 12.89
C ARG A 93 22.07 0.07 12.15
N LEU A 94 21.96 -0.29 10.88
CA LEU A 94 23.09 -0.65 10.02
C LEU A 94 24.04 0.54 9.84
N GLU A 95 23.50 1.73 9.57
CA GLU A 95 24.26 2.98 9.49
C GLU A 95 25.01 3.27 10.79
N LYS A 96 24.37 3.07 11.94
CA LYS A 96 25.03 3.23 13.24
C LYS A 96 26.16 2.21 13.45
N LEU A 97 25.94 0.93 13.12
CA LEU A 97 26.98 -0.09 13.23
C LEU A 97 28.17 0.19 12.31
N LEU A 98 27.91 0.69 11.10
CA LEU A 98 28.96 1.11 10.17
C LEU A 98 29.71 2.35 10.68
N ALA A 99 29.01 3.30 11.30
CA ALA A 99 29.63 4.49 11.88
C ALA A 99 30.45 4.17 13.15
N ASP A 100 29.96 3.27 14.01
CA ASP A 100 30.67 2.84 15.23
C ASP A 100 31.86 1.90 14.91
N HIS A 101 31.91 1.32 13.71
CA HIS A 101 33.02 0.50 13.21
C HIS A 101 33.49 1.05 11.85
N ASP A 102 34.06 2.26 11.84
CA ASP A 102 34.68 2.81 10.64
C ASP A 102 36.00 2.07 10.34
N PRO A 103 36.07 1.23 9.30
CA PRO A 103 37.28 0.48 8.97
C PRO A 103 38.36 1.37 8.34
N TYR A 104 38.09 2.66 8.09
CA TYR A 104 39.00 3.59 7.41
C TYR A 104 39.71 4.60 8.33
N GLU A 105 39.39 4.65 9.63
CA GLU A 105 40.10 5.54 10.59
C GLU A 105 41.54 5.09 10.90
N LYS A 106 41.97 3.90 10.47
CA LYS A 106 43.30 3.33 10.80
C LYS A 106 44.34 3.40 9.66
N LEU A 107 44.13 4.23 8.64
CA LEU A 107 45.12 4.54 7.58
C LEU A 107 45.46 6.03 7.58
#